data_AF-A0A7J7JZ94-F1
#
_entry.id   AF-A0A7J7JZ94-F1
#
_cell.length_a   1.000
_cell.length_b   1.000
_cell.length_c   1.000
_cell.angle_alpha   90.00
_cell.angle_beta   90.00
_cell.angle_gamma   90.00
#
_symmetry.space_group_name_H-M   'P 1'
#
loop_
_entity.id
_entity.type
_entity.pdbx_description
1 polymer ?
#
loop_
_entity_poly.entity_id
_entity_poly.type
_entity_poly.pdbx_seq_one_letter_code
_entity_poly.pdbx_strand_id
1 'polypeptide(L)'
;MFRLNLLCATVAVVLVAMVITRAEGQTDPNYDCEEKGNFYTIVKGTNCRKFLHGTASLPAKELSCSEGLAFDKIHCVCNRIEAFNCDDLNVVG
;
A
#
# COMPACT_ATOMS: atom_id res chain seq x y z
N MET A 1 15.01 -46.71 -11.76
CA MET A 1 14.44 -46.45 -13.11
C MET A 1 12.93 -46.33 -12.96
N PHE A 2 12.39 -45.12 -12.83
CA PHE A 2 10.95 -44.88 -12.91
C PHE A 2 10.68 -44.10 -14.19
N ARG A 3 10.01 -44.76 -15.13
CA ARG A 3 9.63 -44.21 -16.42
C ARG A 3 8.52 -43.18 -16.21
N LEU A 4 8.81 -41.95 -16.61
CA LEU A 4 7.88 -40.84 -16.71
C LEU A 4 7.02 -41.07 -17.96
N ASN A 5 5.77 -41.49 -17.79
CA ASN A 5 4.79 -41.56 -18.88
C ASN A 5 3.65 -40.57 -18.61
N LEU A 6 3.81 -39.44 -19.30
CA LEU A 6 2.79 -38.46 -19.67
C LEU A 6 1.67 -39.17 -20.45
N LEU A 7 0.44 -39.24 -19.92
CA LEU A 7 -0.85 -39.38 -20.64
C LEU A 7 -1.98 -39.72 -19.64
N CYS A 8 -2.60 -38.71 -19.05
CA CYS A 8 -3.96 -38.85 -18.50
C CYS A 8 -4.66 -37.49 -18.52
N ALA A 9 -4.77 -36.92 -19.72
CA ALA A 9 -5.70 -35.83 -19.96
C ALA A 9 -7.11 -36.43 -20.08
N THR A 10 -7.99 -36.07 -19.15
CA THR A 10 -9.46 -35.92 -19.23
C THR A 10 -10.12 -36.41 -17.95
N VAL A 11 -11.08 -35.62 -17.46
CA VAL A 11 -11.93 -35.84 -16.27
C VAL A 11 -11.34 -35.42 -14.91
N ALA A 12 -10.97 -34.15 -14.79
CA ALA A 12 -11.07 -33.39 -13.55
C ALA A 12 -11.60 -31.98 -13.85
N VAL A 13 -12.68 -31.94 -14.62
CA VAL A 13 -13.48 -30.73 -14.83
C VAL A 13 -14.49 -30.71 -13.68
N VAL A 14 -14.57 -29.60 -12.95
CA VAL A 14 -15.45 -29.32 -11.80
C VAL A 14 -14.87 -29.74 -10.42
N LEU A 15 -14.78 -28.76 -9.50
CA LEU A 15 -14.24 -28.80 -8.13
C LEU A 15 -12.70 -28.73 -8.11
N VAL A 16 -12.03 -27.57 -8.09
CA VAL A 16 -12.22 -26.45 -7.19
C VAL A 16 -11.58 -25.25 -7.89
N ALA A 17 -12.38 -24.23 -8.18
CA ALA A 17 -11.89 -22.91 -8.56
C ALA A 17 -11.22 -22.24 -7.35
N MET A 18 -10.13 -22.83 -6.85
CA MET A 18 -9.18 -22.12 -5.99
C MET A 18 -8.42 -21.18 -6.91
N VAL A 19 -9.12 -20.11 -7.28
CA VAL A 19 -8.45 -18.85 -7.57
C VAL A 19 -7.75 -18.52 -6.27
N ILE A 20 -6.52 -18.99 -6.10
CA ILE A 20 -5.62 -18.40 -5.11
C ILE A 20 -5.31 -17.04 -5.73
N THR A 21 -6.22 -16.08 -5.55
CA THR A 21 -5.81 -14.69 -5.51
C THR A 21 -4.92 -14.62 -4.29
N ARG A 22 -3.63 -14.88 -4.50
CA ARG A 22 -2.63 -14.28 -3.64
C ARG A 22 -3.01 -12.81 -3.69
N ALA A 23 -3.52 -12.29 -2.58
CA ALA A 23 -3.41 -10.88 -2.31
C ALA A 23 -1.90 -10.66 -2.19
N GLU A 24 -1.23 -10.62 -3.35
CA GLU A 24 0.05 -9.98 -3.51
C GLU A 24 -0.28 -8.58 -3.06
N GLY A 25 0.06 -8.28 -1.79
CA GLY A 25 -0.09 -6.95 -1.25
C GLY A 25 0.50 -6.04 -2.28
N GLN A 26 -0.34 -5.19 -2.85
CA GLN A 26 0.03 -4.28 -3.90
C GLN A 26 0.95 -3.27 -3.24
N THR A 27 2.22 -3.62 -3.10
CA THR A 27 3.30 -2.70 -2.78
C THR A 27 3.43 -1.80 -3.99
N ASP A 28 2.54 -0.81 -4.05
CA ASP A 28 2.75 0.37 -4.86
C ASP A 28 4.04 1.01 -4.33
N PRO A 29 5.11 1.12 -5.14
CA PRO A 29 6.43 1.53 -4.68
C PRO A 29 6.51 3.03 -4.33
N ASN A 30 5.38 3.74 -4.24
CA ASN A 30 5.35 5.20 -4.12
C ASN A 30 4.46 5.67 -2.94
N TYR A 31 4.76 5.19 -1.74
CA TYR A 31 4.23 5.75 -0.49
C TYR A 31 5.21 6.79 0.08
N ASP A 32 4.67 7.86 0.68
CA ASP A 32 5.49 8.91 1.32
C ASP A 32 6.13 8.41 2.62
N CYS A 33 5.48 7.45 3.31
CA CYS A 33 6.03 6.81 4.47
C CYS A 33 5.41 5.44 4.77
N GLU A 34 6.16 4.59 5.47
CA GLU A 34 5.70 3.28 5.95
C GLU A 34 6.04 3.11 7.43
N GLU A 35 5.06 2.67 8.21
CA GLU A 35 5.28 2.30 9.60
C GLU A 35 4.54 1.01 9.95
N LYS A 36 5.28 -0.01 10.41
CA LYS A 36 4.72 -1.29 10.91
C LYS A 36 3.76 -1.95 9.91
N GLY A 37 4.06 -1.89 8.61
CA GLY A 37 3.23 -2.44 7.54
C GLY A 37 1.99 -1.60 7.17
N ASN A 38 1.90 -0.38 7.69
CA ASN A 38 0.98 0.64 7.22
C ASN A 38 1.70 1.54 6.22
N PHE A 39 1.05 1.84 5.11
CA PHE A 39 1.55 2.74 4.08
C PHE A 39 0.74 4.01 4.07
N TYR A 40 1.42 5.13 3.88
CA TYR A 40 0.79 6.44 3.83
C TYR A 40 1.26 7.25 2.63
N THR A 41 0.31 7.93 1.98
CA THR A 41 0.58 8.80 0.83
C THR A 41 -0.14 10.13 1.01
N ILE A 42 0.60 11.23 0.97
CA ILE A 42 0.07 12.59 1.10
C ILE A 42 -0.75 12.93 -0.14
N VAL A 43 -1.95 13.46 0.07
CA VAL A 43 -2.77 13.98 -1.02
C VAL A 43 -2.28 15.38 -1.38
N LYS A 44 -1.72 15.53 -2.58
CA LYS A 44 -1.20 16.81 -3.09
C LYS A 44 -2.30 17.88 -3.14
N GLY A 45 -1.92 19.14 -2.95
CA GLY A 45 -2.85 20.27 -2.95
C GLY A 45 -3.72 20.39 -1.69
N THR A 46 -3.46 19.60 -0.64
CA THR A 46 -4.22 19.62 0.62
C THR A 46 -3.44 20.23 1.79
N ASN A 47 -2.30 20.88 1.51
CA ASN A 47 -1.37 21.37 2.53
C ASN A 47 -0.99 20.27 3.54
N CYS A 48 -0.77 19.04 3.04
CA CYS A 48 -0.45 17.85 3.85
C CYS A 48 -1.54 17.47 4.86
N ARG A 49 -2.74 18.05 4.80
CA ARG A 49 -3.80 17.76 5.76
C ARG A 49 -4.52 16.47 5.47
N LYS A 50 -4.42 15.96 4.25
CA LYS A 50 -5.03 14.70 3.83
C LYS A 50 -3.96 13.72 3.39
N PHE A 51 -4.18 12.47 3.74
CA PHE A 51 -3.31 11.36 3.36
C PHE A 51 -4.15 10.10 3.15
N LEU A 52 -3.69 9.22 2.28
CA LEU A 52 -4.18 7.86 2.15
C LEU A 52 -3.49 6.99 3.20
N HIS A 53 -4.22 6.12 3.88
CA HIS A 53 -3.68 5.11 4.79
C HIS A 53 -4.19 3.74 4.36
N GLY A 54 -3.26 2.81 4.10
CA GLY A 54 -3.57 1.43 3.79
C GLY A 54 -2.59 0.46 4.46
N THR A 55 -2.77 -0.83 4.19
CA THR A 55 -1.83 -1.89 4.56
C THR A 55 -1.64 -2.82 3.38
N ALA A 56 -0.76 -3.81 3.49
CA ALA A 56 -0.57 -4.80 2.43
C ALA A 56 -1.85 -5.60 2.13
N SER A 57 -2.76 -5.72 3.11
CA SER A 57 -3.98 -6.53 2.98
C SER A 57 -5.26 -5.70 2.89
N LEU A 58 -5.20 -4.39 3.11
CA LEU A 58 -6.38 -3.51 3.14
C LEU A 58 -6.19 -2.33 2.21
N PRO A 59 -7.21 -1.99 1.40
CA PRO A 59 -7.14 -0.86 0.47
C PRO A 59 -6.93 0.45 1.24
N ALA A 60 -6.20 1.37 0.60
CA ALA A 60 -5.93 2.67 1.19
C ALA A 60 -7.21 3.53 1.28
N LYS A 61 -7.37 4.24 2.39
CA LYS A 61 -8.48 5.17 2.64
C LYS A 61 -7.95 6.57 2.88
N GLU A 62 -8.63 7.57 2.33
CA GLU A 62 -8.35 8.97 2.64
C GLU A 62 -8.74 9.30 4.08
N LEU A 63 -7.78 9.84 4.82
CA LEU A 63 -7.91 10.36 6.17
C LEU A 63 -7.46 11.83 6.20
N SER A 64 -7.90 12.55 7.23
CA SER A 64 -7.54 13.95 7.43
C SER A 64 -6.95 14.16 8.82
N CYS A 65 -5.87 14.94 8.89
CA CYS A 65 -5.37 15.44 10.17
C CYS A 65 -6.37 16.44 10.78
N SER A 66 -6.39 16.50 12.11
CA SER A 66 -7.15 17.49 12.86
C SER A 66 -6.76 18.92 12.48
N GLU A 67 -7.61 19.90 12.79
CA GLU A 67 -7.34 21.30 12.49
C GLU A 67 -6.02 21.77 13.12
N GLY A 68 -5.23 22.53 12.34
CA GLY A 68 -3.90 23.01 12.76
C GLY A 68 -2.77 21.98 12.70
N LEU A 69 -3.05 20.74 12.27
CA LEU A 69 -2.04 19.69 12.05
C LEU A 69 -1.87 19.37 10.56
N ALA A 70 -0.71 18.83 10.21
CA ALA A 70 -0.47 18.21 8.91
C ALA A 70 0.34 16.93 9.06
N PHE A 71 0.27 16.11 8.02
CA PHE A 71 0.94 14.83 7.98
C PHE A 71 2.46 15.02 7.84
N ASP A 72 3.17 14.53 8.83
CA ASP A 72 4.63 14.48 8.92
C ASP A 72 5.09 13.11 8.41
N LYS A 73 5.58 13.08 7.18
CA LYS A 73 6.07 11.86 6.54
C LYS A 73 7.36 11.30 7.16
N ILE A 74 8.11 12.08 7.94
CA ILE A 74 9.28 11.56 8.67
C ILE A 74 8.83 10.64 9.81
N HIS A 75 7.77 11.04 10.51
CA HIS A 75 7.26 10.32 11.68
C HIS A 75 5.99 9.53 11.41
N CYS A 76 5.46 9.54 10.18
CA CYS A 76 4.21 8.88 9.78
C CYS A 76 2.96 9.31 10.59
N VAL A 77 2.93 10.55 11.09
CA VAL A 77 1.87 11.03 12.01
C VAL A 77 1.39 12.43 11.66
N CYS A 78 0.20 12.79 12.14
CA CYS A 78 -0.24 14.19 12.13
C CYS A 78 0.51 14.98 13.21
N ASN A 79 1.31 15.95 12.79
CA ASN A 79 2.11 16.78 13.68
C ASN A 79 1.85 18.28 13.43
N ARG A 80 2.24 19.10 14.40
CA ARG A 80 2.22 20.55 14.27
C ARG A 80 3.49 20.98 13.53
N ILE A 81 3.37 21.27 12.25
CA ILE A 81 4.48 21.75 11.42
C ILE A 81 4.36 23.26 11.21
N GLU A 82 5.47 23.99 11.36
CA GLU A 82 5.47 25.45 11.22
C GLU A 82 5.40 25.91 9.76
N ALA A 83 5.74 25.02 8.81
CA ALA A 83 5.57 25.22 7.38
C ALA A 83 4.99 23.95 6.73
N PHE A 84 3.89 24.09 6.00
CA PHE A 84 3.27 23.01 5.23
C PHE A 84 4.01 22.81 3.90
N ASN A 85 5.28 22.37 3.93
CA ASN A 85 5.98 22.00 2.71
C ASN A 85 5.94 20.48 2.48
N CYS A 86 4.93 20.04 1.74
CA CYS A 86 4.74 18.62 1.42
C CYS A 86 5.78 18.06 0.46
N ASP A 87 6.43 18.96 -0.29
CA ASP A 87 7.36 18.61 -1.36
C ASP A 87 8.83 18.51 -0.88
N ASP A 88 9.12 18.81 0.41
CA ASP A 88 10.49 18.91 0.94
C ASP A 88 11.20 17.58 1.28
N LEU A 89 10.75 16.43 0.75
CA LEU A 89 11.62 15.25 0.74
C LEU A 89 11.79 14.79 -0.69
N ASN A 90 12.83 15.38 -1.27
CA ASN A 90 13.42 14.98 -2.51
C ASN A 90 13.72 13.48 -2.48
N VAL A 91 13.23 12.80 -3.51
CA VAL A 91 13.68 11.51 -4.00
C VAL A 91 15.21 11.51 -4.05
N VAL A 92 15.85 10.71 -3.19
CA VAL A 92 17.24 10.32 -3.41
C VAL A 92 17.17 9.13 -4.36
N GLY A 93 17.68 9.33 -5.58
CA GLY A 93 17.52 8.41 -6.72
C GLY A 93 18.22 7.07 -6.60
#